data_AF-W9Q1L8-F1
#
_entry.id   AF-W9Q1L8-F1
#
_cell.length_a   1.000
_cell.length_b   1.000
_cell.length_c   1.000
_cell.angle_alpha   90.00
_cell.angle_beta   90.00
_cell.angle_gamma   90.00
#
_symmetry.space_group_name_H-M   'P 1'
#
loop_
_entity.id
_entity.type
_entity.pdbx_description
1 polymer ?
#
loop_
_entity_poly.entity_id
_entity_poly.type
_entity_poly.pdbx_seq_one_letter_code
_entity_poly.pdbx_strand_id
1 'polypeptide(L)'
;MDLLLEQPGVEITEVDHDGRTVLHYLCGGYEKEFPVLDLIETVLQAGVPLDQESATGLTAFHQAICSGYWSVALFLLDHGADPMVSKRFKYNNSLLHIILKHSNRDDVKSELIERLIERGIEVDTYTDSPVFDPRFNEDDKIEKVIGIRSPDILVGTDCTPLLLAAMREYSLNNMKILLDAGADPSALVIIRDVEFEGKANGNRQAFLSGVFRHIWEPFSPGDSEILEHTEPIELLLDFGSRLDFDGPADSPLQEACKAAEKGHFALLKILLESSKARNVSESHVDKLISAYKDKPEYSQICQMLESFKQKVLFID
;
A
#
# COMPACT_ATOMS: atom_id res chain seq x y z
N MET A 1 -17.64 34.10 -4.28
CA MET A 1 -16.30 34.34 -4.84
C MET A 1 -16.29 35.60 -5.67
N ASP A 2 -17.22 35.74 -6.61
CA ASP A 2 -17.37 36.93 -7.46
C ASP A 2 -17.40 38.23 -6.66
N LEU A 3 -18.19 38.31 -5.59
CA LEU A 3 -18.24 39.48 -4.71
C LEU A 3 -16.88 39.83 -4.06
N LEU A 4 -16.07 38.82 -3.75
CA LEU A 4 -14.73 38.99 -3.15
C LEU A 4 -13.74 39.50 -4.21
N LEU A 5 -13.82 38.97 -5.44
CA LEU A 5 -13.02 39.39 -6.59
C LEU A 5 -13.32 40.84 -7.04
N GLU A 6 -14.52 41.34 -6.75
CA GLU A 6 -14.91 42.73 -7.05
C GLU A 6 -14.42 43.75 -6.00
N GLN A 7 -13.89 43.32 -4.84
CA GLN A 7 -13.46 44.25 -3.80
C GLN A 7 -12.12 44.93 -4.14
N PRO A 8 -12.01 46.26 -4.00
CA PRO A 8 -10.74 46.96 -4.20
C PRO A 8 -9.64 46.44 -3.27
N GLY A 9 -8.48 46.11 -3.85
CA GLY A 9 -7.30 45.66 -3.09
C GLY A 9 -7.27 44.17 -2.74
N VAL A 10 -8.22 43.37 -3.22
CA VAL A 10 -8.13 41.91 -3.15
C VAL A 10 -7.37 41.39 -4.36
N GLU A 11 -6.22 40.77 -4.13
CA GLU A 11 -5.47 40.02 -5.15
C GLU A 11 -5.57 38.51 -4.89
N ILE A 12 -6.38 37.81 -5.69
CA ILE A 12 -6.66 36.38 -5.46
C ILE A 12 -5.45 35.46 -5.66
N THR A 13 -4.42 35.95 -6.34
CA THR A 13 -3.15 35.27 -6.58
C THR A 13 -2.19 35.35 -5.40
N GLU A 14 -2.51 36.14 -4.37
CA GLU A 14 -1.68 36.24 -3.17
C GLU A 14 -1.58 34.91 -2.42
N VAL A 15 -0.45 34.76 -1.72
CA VAL A 15 -0.19 33.65 -0.83
C VAL A 15 -0.14 34.14 0.62
N ASP A 16 -0.54 33.28 1.55
CA ASP A 16 -0.37 33.55 2.98
C ASP A 16 1.09 33.35 3.45
N HIS A 17 1.31 33.41 4.77
CA HIS A 17 2.63 33.20 5.36
C HIS A 17 3.20 31.78 5.17
N ASP A 18 2.35 30.81 4.85
CA ASP A 18 2.72 29.42 4.55
C ASP A 18 2.82 29.20 3.03
N GLY A 19 2.84 30.24 2.21
CA GLY A 19 2.91 30.12 0.75
C GLY A 19 1.64 29.53 0.11
N ARG A 20 0.52 29.46 0.84
CA ARG A 20 -0.73 28.87 0.34
C ARG A 20 -1.57 29.92 -0.38
N THR A 21 -1.99 29.58 -1.59
CA THR A 21 -3.05 30.28 -2.34
C THR A 21 -4.43 29.86 -1.84
N VAL A 22 -5.46 30.60 -2.28
CA VAL A 22 -6.87 30.20 -2.10
C VAL A 22 -7.15 28.77 -2.58
N LEU A 23 -6.44 28.30 -3.62
CA LEU A 23 -6.64 26.95 -4.18
C LEU A 23 -6.26 25.85 -3.18
N HIS A 24 -5.21 26.05 -2.37
CA HIS A 24 -4.86 25.10 -1.30
C HIS A 24 -6.00 24.93 -0.29
N TYR A 25 -6.66 26.03 0.05
CA TYR A 25 -7.77 26.04 1.01
C TYR A 25 -9.01 25.34 0.46
N LEU A 26 -9.32 25.54 -0.82
CA LEU A 26 -10.42 24.85 -1.50
C LEU A 26 -10.18 23.35 -1.58
N CYS A 27 -8.93 22.94 -1.85
CA CYS A 27 -8.55 21.54 -1.98
C CYS A 27 -8.32 20.85 -0.62
N GLY A 28 -8.28 21.59 0.48
CA GLY A 28 -8.09 21.07 1.84
C GLY A 28 -9.28 21.24 2.79
N GLY A 29 -10.34 21.96 2.39
CA GLY A 29 -11.46 22.40 3.22
C GLY A 29 -12.75 21.57 3.11
N TYR A 30 -13.68 21.79 4.07
CA TYR A 30 -14.79 20.91 4.47
C TYR A 30 -15.91 20.58 3.45
N GLU A 31 -16.55 19.43 3.77
CA GLU A 31 -17.81 18.78 3.30
C GLU A 31 -17.97 18.42 1.81
N LYS A 32 -18.29 17.13 1.58
CA LYS A 32 -18.56 16.51 0.27
C LYS A 32 -19.73 17.15 -0.50
N GLU A 33 -20.50 18.03 0.13
CA GLU A 33 -21.73 18.63 -0.42
C GLU A 33 -21.53 20.06 -0.96
N PHE A 34 -20.35 20.66 -0.82
CA PHE A 34 -20.08 21.99 -1.37
C PHE A 34 -19.68 21.91 -2.87
N PRO A 35 -20.16 22.82 -3.75
CA PRO A 35 -19.76 22.87 -5.16
C PRO A 35 -18.34 23.43 -5.31
N VAL A 36 -17.36 22.74 -4.74
CA VAL A 36 -15.96 23.16 -4.69
C VAL A 36 -15.34 23.23 -6.09
N LEU A 37 -15.80 22.39 -7.03
CA LEU A 37 -15.28 22.38 -8.40
C LEU A 37 -15.59 23.67 -9.16
N ASP A 38 -16.82 24.19 -9.07
CA ASP A 38 -17.19 25.47 -9.69
C ASP A 38 -16.33 26.61 -9.11
N LEU A 39 -16.04 26.54 -7.81
CA LEU A 39 -15.20 27.53 -7.16
C LEU A 39 -13.74 27.44 -7.58
N ILE A 40 -13.21 26.22 -7.71
CA ILE A 40 -11.87 25.98 -8.27
C ILE A 40 -11.79 26.54 -9.70
N GLU A 41 -12.81 26.29 -10.52
CA GLU A 41 -12.89 26.82 -11.88
C GLU A 41 -12.81 28.36 -11.88
N THR A 42 -13.63 29.03 -11.05
CA THR A 42 -13.63 30.50 -10.94
C THR A 42 -12.24 31.04 -10.57
N VAL A 43 -11.56 30.43 -9.60
CA VAL A 43 -10.25 30.95 -9.15
C VAL A 43 -9.13 30.65 -10.16
N LEU A 44 -9.19 29.53 -10.87
CA LEU A 44 -8.26 29.23 -11.97
C LEU A 44 -8.44 30.22 -13.14
N GLN A 45 -9.69 30.54 -13.49
CA GLN A 45 -10.01 31.57 -14.50
C GLN A 45 -9.56 32.97 -14.06
N ALA A 46 -9.56 33.24 -12.76
CA ALA A 46 -9.03 34.48 -12.19
C ALA A 46 -7.49 34.52 -12.12
N GLY A 47 -6.80 33.48 -12.61
CA GLY A 47 -5.34 33.45 -12.76
C GLY A 47 -4.58 32.92 -11.54
N VAL A 48 -5.23 32.25 -10.59
CA VAL A 48 -4.54 31.61 -9.47
C VAL A 48 -3.61 30.52 -10.00
N PRO A 49 -2.31 30.52 -9.64
CA PRO A 49 -1.37 29.50 -10.09
C PRO A 49 -1.76 28.11 -9.57
N LEU A 50 -1.95 27.17 -10.51
CA LEU A 50 -2.37 25.79 -10.26
C LEU A 50 -1.37 25.02 -9.39
N ASP A 51 -0.08 25.14 -9.73
CA ASP A 51 1.02 24.40 -9.12
C ASP A 51 1.87 25.27 -8.17
N GLN A 52 1.27 26.29 -7.55
CA GLN A 52 1.96 27.03 -6.49
C GLN A 52 2.25 26.08 -5.32
N GLU A 53 3.51 26.01 -4.91
CA GLU A 53 3.92 25.26 -3.73
C GLU A 53 3.72 26.09 -2.46
N SER A 54 3.16 25.46 -1.43
CA SER A 54 3.21 25.95 -0.04
C SER A 54 4.63 25.84 0.54
N ALA A 55 4.84 26.38 1.75
CA ALA A 55 6.10 26.30 2.49
C ALA A 55 6.55 24.86 2.80
N THR A 56 5.62 23.88 2.76
CA THR A 56 5.92 22.45 2.88
C THR A 56 6.17 21.76 1.53
N GLY A 57 6.22 22.51 0.43
CA GLY A 57 6.37 22.02 -0.93
C GLY A 57 5.09 21.47 -1.57
N LEU A 58 4.00 21.34 -0.81
CA LEU A 58 2.74 20.77 -1.31
C LEU A 58 2.01 21.78 -2.19
N THR A 59 1.49 21.34 -3.33
CA THR A 59 0.54 22.09 -4.17
C THR A 59 -0.91 21.80 -3.75
N ALA A 60 -1.88 22.50 -4.35
CA ALA A 60 -3.30 22.24 -4.12
C ALA A 60 -3.71 20.80 -4.52
N PHE A 61 -3.11 20.24 -5.58
CA PHE A 61 -3.31 18.83 -5.95
C PHE A 61 -2.91 17.89 -4.80
N HIS A 62 -1.73 18.10 -4.23
CA HIS A 62 -1.25 17.29 -3.10
C HIS A 62 -2.14 17.44 -1.86
N GLN A 63 -2.66 18.64 -1.60
CA GLN A 63 -3.60 18.89 -0.52
C GLN A 63 -4.90 18.08 -0.71
N ALA A 64 -5.44 18.02 -1.92
CA ALA A 64 -6.63 17.21 -2.24
C ALA A 64 -6.38 15.72 -1.99
N ILE A 65 -5.22 15.21 -2.43
CA ILE A 65 -4.82 13.81 -2.20
C ILE A 65 -4.77 13.49 -0.71
N CYS A 66 -4.09 14.33 0.06
CA CYS A 66 -3.95 14.15 1.49
C CYS A 66 -5.28 14.23 2.26
N SER A 67 -6.25 15.00 1.75
CA SER A 67 -7.60 15.12 2.32
C SER A 67 -8.54 13.99 1.87
N GLY A 68 -8.13 13.12 0.95
CA GLY A 68 -8.97 12.08 0.38
C GLY A 68 -10.01 12.58 -0.63
N TYR A 69 -9.78 13.75 -1.23
CA TYR A 69 -10.71 14.38 -2.17
C TYR A 69 -10.38 14.00 -3.61
N TRP A 70 -10.64 12.75 -3.95
CA TRP A 70 -10.27 12.15 -5.23
C TRP A 70 -10.86 12.88 -6.44
N SER A 71 -12.13 13.28 -6.38
CA SER A 71 -12.77 14.03 -7.48
C SER A 71 -12.13 15.40 -7.70
N VAL A 72 -11.70 16.07 -6.63
CA VAL A 72 -10.99 17.35 -6.72
C VAL A 72 -9.60 17.13 -7.30
N ALA A 73 -8.89 16.10 -6.88
CA ALA A 73 -7.58 15.76 -7.41
C ALA A 73 -7.63 15.43 -8.91
N LEU A 74 -8.60 14.61 -9.35
CA LEU A 74 -8.84 14.34 -10.78
C LEU A 74 -9.15 15.63 -11.56
N PHE A 75 -10.05 16.47 -11.03
CA PHE A 75 -10.39 17.73 -11.66
C PHE A 75 -9.15 18.62 -11.87
N LEU A 76 -8.26 18.71 -10.88
CA LEU A 76 -7.01 19.46 -11.02
C LEU A 76 -6.06 18.82 -12.05
N LEU A 77 -5.98 17.49 -12.13
CA LEU A 77 -5.19 16.80 -13.17
C LEU A 77 -5.72 17.12 -14.58
N ASP A 78 -7.04 17.15 -14.75
CA ASP A 78 -7.68 17.51 -16.02
C ASP A 78 -7.41 18.97 -16.41
N HIS A 79 -7.19 19.85 -15.43
CA HIS A 79 -6.74 21.23 -15.64
C HIS A 79 -5.22 21.37 -15.82
N GLY A 80 -4.49 20.25 -15.89
CA GLY A 80 -3.07 20.24 -16.18
C GLY A 80 -2.16 20.33 -14.96
N ALA A 81 -2.67 20.13 -13.75
CA ALA A 81 -1.83 20.10 -12.55
C ALA A 81 -0.74 19.04 -12.72
N ASP A 82 0.50 19.38 -12.38
CA ASP A 82 1.61 18.45 -12.45
C ASP A 82 1.78 17.71 -11.11
N PRO A 83 1.52 16.39 -11.05
CA PRO A 83 1.66 15.61 -9.82
C PRO A 83 3.13 15.47 -9.37
N MET A 84 4.12 15.89 -10.17
CA MET A 84 5.55 15.76 -9.88
C MET A 84 6.18 17.02 -9.25
N VAL A 85 5.44 18.13 -9.15
CA VAL A 85 5.95 19.42 -8.63
C VAL A 85 6.41 19.28 -7.18
N SER A 86 5.59 18.67 -6.32
CA SER A 86 5.94 18.45 -4.91
C SER A 86 6.59 17.09 -4.72
N LYS A 87 7.77 17.06 -4.08
CA LYS A 87 8.52 15.81 -3.83
C LYS A 87 8.40 15.30 -2.40
N ARG A 88 8.40 13.96 -2.32
CA ARG A 88 8.61 13.10 -1.14
C ARG A 88 7.88 13.56 0.12
N PHE A 89 6.69 13.01 0.31
CA PHE A 89 6.10 12.93 1.63
C PHE A 89 7.10 12.31 2.61
N LYS A 90 6.96 12.64 3.90
CA LYS A 90 7.81 12.08 4.96
C LYS A 90 7.86 10.55 4.90
N TYR A 91 8.94 9.97 5.40
CA TYR A 91 9.16 8.52 5.42
C TYR A 91 9.15 7.90 4.02
N ASN A 92 9.67 8.64 3.05
CA ASN A 92 9.73 8.24 1.64
C ASN A 92 8.38 7.76 1.05
N ASN A 93 7.27 8.28 1.58
CA ASN A 93 5.96 7.97 1.03
C ASN A 93 5.86 8.58 -0.39
N SER A 94 5.38 7.77 -1.32
CA SER A 94 4.97 8.24 -2.65
C SER A 94 3.50 8.66 -2.65
N LEU A 95 3.06 9.35 -3.71
CA LEU A 95 1.65 9.69 -3.91
C LEU A 95 0.74 8.45 -3.82
N LEU A 96 1.16 7.33 -4.41
CA LEU A 96 0.41 6.08 -4.36
C LEU A 96 0.25 5.56 -2.93
N HIS A 97 1.29 5.65 -2.09
CA HIS A 97 1.18 5.28 -0.67
C HIS A 97 0.14 6.14 0.07
N ILE A 98 0.15 7.46 -0.16
CA ILE A 98 -0.83 8.36 0.47
C ILE A 98 -2.25 8.01 0.04
N ILE A 99 -2.49 7.82 -1.27
CA ILE A 99 -3.80 7.48 -1.81
C ILE A 99 -4.28 6.14 -1.24
N LEU A 100 -3.45 5.10 -1.32
CA LEU A 100 -3.82 3.73 -0.95
C LEU A 100 -4.08 3.56 0.55
N LYS A 101 -3.50 4.40 1.40
CA LYS A 101 -3.78 4.41 2.85
C LYS A 101 -5.27 4.58 3.17
N HIS A 102 -5.99 5.40 2.41
CA HIS A 102 -7.41 5.65 2.68
C HIS A 102 -8.23 4.39 2.38
N SER A 103 -9.01 3.89 3.34
CA SER A 103 -9.73 2.61 3.20
C SER A 103 -10.95 2.66 2.27
N ASN A 104 -11.32 3.83 1.72
CA ASN A 104 -12.47 3.91 0.85
C ASN A 104 -12.23 3.19 -0.48
N ARG A 105 -13.10 2.21 -0.78
CA ARG A 105 -13.27 1.66 -2.12
C ARG A 105 -14.10 2.65 -2.92
N ASP A 106 -13.44 3.33 -3.84
CA ASP A 106 -13.99 4.44 -4.61
C ASP A 106 -13.45 4.33 -6.04
N ASP A 107 -14.33 4.27 -7.03
CA ASP A 107 -13.94 4.16 -8.43
C ASP A 107 -13.11 5.38 -8.87
N VAL A 108 -13.43 6.56 -8.32
CA VAL A 108 -12.70 7.81 -8.56
C VAL A 108 -11.27 7.71 -8.05
N LYS A 109 -11.06 7.01 -6.92
CA LYS A 109 -9.71 6.74 -6.40
C LYS A 109 -8.91 5.84 -7.34
N SER A 110 -9.56 4.83 -7.91
CA SER A 110 -8.93 3.89 -8.85
C SER A 110 -8.53 4.59 -10.13
N GLU A 111 -9.43 5.39 -10.72
CA GLU A 111 -9.17 6.22 -11.90
C GLU A 111 -8.00 7.18 -11.65
N LEU A 112 -7.97 7.83 -10.48
CA LEU A 112 -6.87 8.71 -10.09
C LEU A 112 -5.52 7.99 -10.05
N ILE A 113 -5.47 6.75 -9.55
CA ILE A 113 -4.25 5.94 -9.56
C ILE A 113 -3.81 5.64 -10.99
N GLU A 114 -4.72 5.21 -11.87
CA GLU A 114 -4.43 4.95 -13.28
C GLU A 114 -3.85 6.19 -13.97
N ARG A 115 -4.53 7.34 -13.85
CA ARG A 115 -4.10 8.62 -14.45
C ARG A 115 -2.73 9.09 -13.94
N LEU A 116 -2.41 8.81 -12.69
CA LEU A 116 -1.11 9.12 -12.10
C LEU A 116 0.00 8.21 -12.65
N ILE A 117 -0.28 6.93 -12.80
CA ILE A 117 0.64 5.97 -13.43
C ILE A 117 0.90 6.35 -14.89
N GLU A 118 -0.14 6.72 -15.65
CA GLU A 118 -0.01 7.21 -17.03
C GLU A 118 0.89 8.43 -17.15
N ARG A 119 0.95 9.27 -16.11
CA ARG A 119 1.85 10.43 -16.01
C ARG A 119 3.26 10.09 -15.51
N GLY A 120 3.57 8.82 -15.30
CA GLY A 120 4.91 8.33 -14.97
C GLY A 120 5.22 8.30 -13.47
N ILE A 121 4.20 8.28 -12.60
CA ILE A 121 4.41 8.02 -11.17
C ILE A 121 4.97 6.60 -11.00
N GLU A 122 6.06 6.48 -10.23
CA GLU A 122 6.71 5.22 -9.94
C GLU A 122 5.84 4.33 -9.05
N VAL A 123 5.60 3.08 -9.51
CA VAL A 123 4.73 2.11 -8.84
C VAL A 123 5.44 1.32 -7.74
N ASP A 124 6.75 1.10 -7.86
CA ASP A 124 7.56 0.27 -6.95
C ASP A 124 8.49 1.09 -6.05
N THR A 125 7.90 2.09 -5.40
CA THR A 125 8.58 2.85 -4.34
C THR A 125 8.50 2.15 -3.00
N TYR A 126 9.46 2.40 -2.11
CA TYR A 126 9.46 1.87 -0.74
C TYR A 126 9.28 2.98 0.29
N THR A 127 8.46 2.77 1.31
CA THR A 127 8.47 3.63 2.50
C THR A 127 9.76 3.48 3.31
N ASP A 128 10.06 4.46 4.16
CA ASP A 128 11.11 4.45 5.18
C ASP A 128 10.45 4.63 6.56
N SER A 129 9.66 3.64 6.94
CA SER A 129 8.76 3.71 8.10
C SER A 129 9.60 3.73 9.39
N PRO A 130 9.39 4.70 10.29
CA PRO A 130 10.11 4.75 11.54
C PRO A 130 9.66 3.62 12.46
N VAL A 131 10.56 3.16 13.32
CA VAL A 131 10.21 2.28 14.42
C VAL A 131 9.70 3.15 15.58
N PHE A 132 8.53 2.82 16.12
CA PHE A 132 7.91 3.47 17.26
C PHE A 132 8.49 2.81 18.49
N ASP A 133 9.31 3.56 19.21
CA ASP A 133 9.81 3.15 20.51
C ASP A 133 9.12 4.01 21.57
N PRO A 134 8.21 3.43 22.38
CA PRO A 134 7.43 4.17 23.38
C PRO A 134 8.29 4.78 24.50
N ARG A 135 9.60 4.52 24.54
CA ARG A 135 10.55 5.12 25.50
C ARG A 135 11.08 6.47 25.01
N PHE A 136 10.97 6.80 23.73
CA PHE A 136 11.30 8.12 23.22
C PHE A 136 10.07 9.02 23.33
N ASN A 137 10.28 10.22 23.89
CA ASN A 137 9.23 11.14 24.29
C ASN A 137 8.23 11.43 23.15
N GLU A 138 6.93 11.20 23.39
CA GLU A 138 5.84 11.41 22.42
C GLU A 138 5.73 12.88 21.96
N ASP A 139 6.27 13.82 22.74
CA ASP A 139 6.09 15.26 22.52
C ASP A 139 7.10 15.90 21.54
N ASP A 140 8.20 15.24 21.17
CA ASP A 140 9.26 15.97 20.45
C ASP A 140 9.09 16.03 18.92
N LYS A 141 8.33 15.13 18.27
CA LYS A 141 8.19 15.14 16.77
C LYS A 141 6.90 14.52 16.21
N ILE A 142 5.75 14.60 16.89
CA ILE A 142 4.45 14.42 16.20
C ILE A 142 4.15 15.71 15.44
N GLU A 143 4.98 16.01 14.44
CA GLU A 143 4.83 17.22 13.64
C GLU A 143 3.51 17.15 12.88
N LYS A 144 2.69 18.22 13.01
CA LYS A 144 1.47 18.49 12.23
C LYS A 144 1.78 18.63 10.72
N VAL A 145 2.27 17.58 10.10
CA VAL A 145 2.46 17.49 8.66
C VAL A 145 1.51 16.44 8.13
N ILE A 146 0.80 16.84 7.08
CA ILE A 146 -0.18 16.06 6.37
C ILE A 146 0.58 14.97 5.60
N GLY A 147 0.78 13.87 6.31
CA GLY A 147 1.50 12.67 5.93
C GLY A 147 0.99 11.56 6.84
N ILE A 148 1.17 10.32 6.43
CA ILE A 148 0.54 9.17 7.05
C ILE A 148 0.72 9.19 8.58
N ARG A 149 -0.39 9.43 9.31
CA ARG A 149 -0.49 9.10 10.75
C ARG A 149 0.05 7.68 10.99
N SER A 150 1.03 7.62 11.87
CA SER A 150 1.83 6.48 12.27
C SER A 150 1.23 5.66 13.44
N PRO A 151 -0.08 5.33 13.47
CA PRO A 151 -0.50 4.08 14.11
C PRO A 151 -1.06 3.03 13.15
N ASP A 152 -1.30 3.38 11.86
CA ASP A 152 -2.12 2.54 10.96
C ASP A 152 -1.34 1.82 9.84
N ILE A 153 -0.05 2.12 9.67
CA ILE A 153 0.91 1.28 8.93
C ILE A 153 1.72 0.58 10.01
N LEU A 154 2.11 -0.69 9.83
CA LEU A 154 2.98 -1.32 10.82
C LEU A 154 4.17 -0.41 11.03
N VAL A 155 4.26 0.08 12.25
CA VAL A 155 5.46 0.64 12.80
C VAL A 155 6.66 -0.20 12.36
N GLY A 156 7.66 0.45 11.76
CA GLY A 156 8.88 -0.20 11.33
C GLY A 156 8.78 -1.08 10.08
N THR A 157 7.66 -1.14 9.36
CA THR A 157 7.60 -1.90 8.10
C THR A 157 7.71 -1.00 6.88
N ASP A 158 8.77 -1.22 6.11
CA ASP A 158 8.93 -0.61 4.79
C ASP A 158 8.16 -1.44 3.76
N CYS A 159 7.31 -0.78 2.99
CA CYS A 159 6.37 -1.44 2.09
C CYS A 159 6.27 -0.72 0.74
N THR A 160 5.74 -1.45 -0.24
CA THR A 160 5.39 -0.91 -1.56
C THR A 160 3.92 -0.47 -1.60
N PRO A 161 3.50 0.36 -2.58
CA PRO A 161 2.09 0.67 -2.79
C PRO A 161 1.24 -0.59 -2.96
N LEU A 162 1.76 -1.60 -3.68
CA LEU A 162 1.07 -2.87 -3.88
C LEU A 162 0.80 -3.59 -2.54
N LEU A 163 1.77 -3.58 -1.62
CA LEU A 163 1.58 -4.17 -0.29
C LEU A 163 0.45 -3.46 0.46
N LEU A 164 0.39 -2.13 0.43
CA LEU A 164 -0.72 -1.38 1.04
C LEU A 164 -2.08 -1.67 0.38
N ALA A 165 -2.13 -1.86 -0.94
CA ALA A 165 -3.36 -2.20 -1.67
C ALA A 165 -3.86 -3.62 -1.35
N ALA A 166 -2.93 -4.54 -1.07
CA ALA A 166 -3.20 -5.91 -0.65
C ALA A 166 -3.54 -6.01 0.85
N MET A 167 -3.18 -5.00 1.63
CA MET A 167 -3.46 -4.91 3.06
C MET A 167 -4.75 -4.13 3.35
N ARG A 168 -5.35 -4.38 4.52
CA ARG A 168 -6.60 -3.75 5.00
C ARG A 168 -7.81 -4.12 4.12
N GLU A 169 -8.85 -3.29 4.07
CA GLU A 169 -10.02 -3.42 3.18
C GLU A 169 -9.55 -3.38 1.71
N TYR A 170 -8.89 -4.45 1.27
CA TYR A 170 -8.15 -4.54 0.02
C TYR A 170 -9.03 -4.14 -1.17
N SER A 171 -8.40 -3.59 -2.21
CA SER A 171 -9.07 -3.30 -3.46
C SER A 171 -8.42 -4.13 -4.55
N LEU A 172 -9.10 -5.20 -5.00
CA LEU A 172 -8.65 -6.02 -6.13
C LEU A 172 -8.41 -5.17 -7.38
N ASN A 173 -9.23 -4.13 -7.57
CA ASN A 173 -9.06 -3.21 -8.69
C ASN A 173 -7.74 -2.44 -8.57
N ASN A 174 -7.43 -1.84 -7.41
CA ASN A 174 -6.18 -1.13 -7.22
C ASN A 174 -4.96 -2.05 -7.28
N MET A 175 -5.06 -3.27 -6.73
CA MET A 175 -4.01 -4.28 -6.86
C MET A 175 -3.75 -4.58 -8.34
N LYS A 176 -4.81 -4.83 -9.10
CA LYS A 176 -4.72 -5.13 -10.53
C LYS A 176 -4.11 -3.96 -11.31
N ILE A 177 -4.54 -2.72 -11.07
CA ILE A 177 -3.96 -1.52 -11.69
C ILE A 177 -2.45 -1.44 -11.46
N LEU A 178 -2.00 -1.63 -10.20
CA LEU A 178 -0.58 -1.59 -9.87
C LEU A 178 0.21 -2.74 -10.52
N LEU A 179 -0.36 -3.95 -10.48
CA LEU A 179 0.24 -5.15 -11.07
C LEU A 179 0.35 -5.06 -12.59
N ASP A 180 -0.71 -4.58 -13.28
CA ASP A 180 -0.72 -4.33 -14.72
C ASP A 180 0.29 -3.23 -15.09
N ALA A 181 0.53 -2.28 -14.20
CA ALA A 181 1.56 -1.25 -14.34
C ALA A 181 2.99 -1.73 -14.00
N GLY A 182 3.15 -3.00 -13.62
CA GLY A 182 4.45 -3.63 -13.40
C GLY A 182 4.95 -3.63 -11.95
N ALA A 183 4.08 -3.38 -10.96
CA ALA A 183 4.46 -3.51 -9.56
C ALA A 183 4.91 -4.96 -9.24
N ASP A 184 6.06 -5.12 -8.57
CA ASP A 184 6.64 -6.43 -8.26
C ASP A 184 5.88 -7.12 -7.11
N PRO A 185 5.16 -8.23 -7.37
CA PRO A 185 4.42 -8.97 -6.35
C PRO A 185 5.33 -9.89 -5.50
N SER A 186 6.65 -9.81 -5.69
CA SER A 186 7.66 -10.50 -4.90
C SER A 186 8.65 -9.53 -4.23
N ALA A 187 8.35 -8.22 -4.28
CA ALA A 187 9.09 -7.18 -3.58
C ALA A 187 9.31 -7.54 -2.11
N LEU A 188 10.55 -7.47 -1.63
CA LEU A 188 10.86 -7.84 -0.25
C LEU A 188 10.20 -6.86 0.72
N VAL A 189 9.68 -7.39 1.82
CA VAL A 189 9.12 -6.60 2.93
C VAL A 189 10.19 -6.48 4.00
N ILE A 190 10.47 -5.26 4.45
CA ILE A 190 11.49 -5.02 5.49
C ILE A 190 10.76 -4.65 6.77
N ILE A 191 10.86 -5.50 7.78
CA ILE A 191 10.28 -5.26 9.10
C ILE A 191 11.43 -4.92 10.05
N ARG A 192 11.33 -3.76 10.70
CA ARG A 192 12.32 -3.26 11.65
C ARG A 192 11.76 -3.47 13.06
N ASP A 193 12.34 -4.43 13.77
CA ASP A 193 12.02 -4.67 15.18
C ASP A 193 12.92 -3.81 16.10
N VAL A 194 12.37 -3.39 17.24
CA VAL A 194 13.19 -2.83 18.33
C VAL A 194 13.81 -3.99 19.10
N GLU A 195 15.04 -4.40 18.76
CA GLU A 195 15.81 -5.18 19.71
C GLU A 195 16.26 -4.28 20.88
N PHE A 196 16.14 -4.81 22.11
CA PHE A 196 16.81 -4.25 23.28
C PHE A 196 18.29 -4.07 22.94
N GLU A 197 18.84 -2.85 23.11
CA GLU A 197 20.21 -2.40 22.76
C GLU A 197 20.37 -1.50 21.52
N GLY A 198 19.28 -1.05 20.88
CA GLY A 198 19.34 0.13 20.00
C GLY A 198 20.03 -0.10 18.65
N LYS A 199 20.12 -1.35 18.19
CA LYS A 199 20.42 -1.70 16.80
C LYS A 199 19.15 -2.20 16.14
N ALA A 200 18.62 -1.45 15.18
CA ALA A 200 17.54 -1.96 14.32
C ALA A 200 18.16 -2.89 13.27
N ASN A 201 17.94 -4.20 13.40
CA ASN A 201 18.18 -5.14 12.32
C ASN A 201 16.87 -5.27 11.52
N GLY A 202 16.85 -4.81 10.28
CA GLY A 202 15.69 -5.03 9.40
C GLY A 202 15.60 -6.50 9.02
N ASN A 203 14.57 -7.19 9.49
CA ASN A 203 14.25 -8.55 9.08
C ASN A 203 13.56 -8.50 7.71
N ARG A 204 14.14 -9.20 6.73
CA ARG A 204 13.59 -9.28 5.37
C ARG A 204 12.65 -10.46 5.30
N GLN A 205 11.43 -10.22 4.81
CA GLN A 205 10.43 -11.25 4.57
C GLN A 205 10.00 -11.23 3.09
N ALA A 206 9.45 -12.35 2.64
CA ALA A 206 8.80 -12.41 1.34
C ALA A 206 7.55 -11.53 1.31
N PHE A 207 7.17 -11.06 0.12
CA PHE A 207 5.98 -10.22 -0.07
C PHE A 207 4.71 -10.83 0.56
N LEU A 208 4.41 -12.08 0.20
CA LEU A 208 3.22 -12.77 0.70
C LEU A 208 3.27 -13.02 2.21
N SER A 209 4.44 -13.24 2.80
CA SER A 209 4.60 -13.30 4.26
C SER A 209 4.20 -11.98 4.92
N GLY A 210 4.58 -10.85 4.31
CA GLY A 210 4.10 -9.53 4.73
C GLY A 210 2.59 -9.39 4.65
N VAL A 211 1.97 -9.87 3.57
CA VAL A 211 0.49 -9.90 3.43
C VAL A 211 -0.14 -10.78 4.51
N PHE A 212 0.40 -11.97 4.75
CA PHE A 212 -0.11 -12.91 5.76
C PHE A 212 0.01 -12.35 7.16
N ARG A 213 1.07 -11.60 7.49
CA ARG A 213 1.17 -10.93 8.79
C ARG A 213 -0.05 -10.07 9.09
N HIS A 214 -0.64 -9.42 8.09
CA HIS A 214 -1.85 -8.62 8.26
C HIS A 214 -3.14 -9.40 8.35
N ILE A 215 -3.25 -10.43 7.54
CA ILE A 215 -4.41 -11.31 7.54
C ILE A 215 -4.40 -12.15 8.83
N TRP A 216 -3.23 -12.56 9.29
CA TRP A 216 -3.01 -13.63 10.27
C TRP A 216 -2.61 -13.18 11.68
N GLU A 217 -1.64 -12.28 11.82
CA GLU A 217 -1.08 -11.98 13.16
C GLU A 217 -2.00 -11.22 14.11
N PRO A 218 -3.00 -10.41 13.69
CA PRO A 218 -3.85 -9.73 14.67
C PRO A 218 -4.60 -10.71 15.58
N PHE A 219 -4.98 -11.92 15.11
CA PHE A 219 -5.84 -12.83 15.86
C PHE A 219 -5.62 -14.34 15.66
N SER A 220 -4.64 -14.81 14.87
CA SER A 220 -4.62 -16.20 14.36
C SER A 220 -6.00 -16.59 13.81
N PRO A 221 -6.41 -16.01 12.67
CA PRO A 221 -7.72 -16.23 12.08
C PRO A 221 -8.00 -17.72 11.96
N GLY A 222 -9.27 -18.10 12.16
CA GLY A 222 -9.72 -19.40 11.76
C GLY A 222 -9.61 -19.57 10.24
N ASP A 223 -9.88 -20.79 9.77
CA ASP A 223 -9.96 -21.06 8.33
C ASP A 223 -11.03 -20.19 7.64
N SER A 224 -12.03 -19.67 8.36
CA SER A 224 -13.09 -18.80 7.83
C SER A 224 -12.58 -17.46 7.31
N GLU A 225 -11.75 -16.77 8.09
CA GLU A 225 -11.33 -15.41 7.78
C GLU A 225 -10.30 -15.41 6.64
N ILE A 226 -9.41 -16.41 6.57
CA ILE A 226 -8.47 -16.50 5.44
C ILE A 226 -9.18 -16.74 4.11
N LEU A 227 -10.33 -17.42 4.12
CA LEU A 227 -11.11 -17.65 2.89
C LEU A 227 -11.66 -16.34 2.30
N GLU A 228 -11.89 -15.30 3.12
CA GLU A 228 -12.27 -13.96 2.66
C GLU A 228 -11.14 -13.24 1.90
N HIS A 229 -9.91 -13.76 2.00
CA HIS A 229 -8.73 -13.25 1.32
C HIS A 229 -8.23 -14.17 0.19
N THR A 230 -9.06 -15.10 -0.29
CA THR A 230 -8.70 -15.99 -1.40
C THR A 230 -8.39 -15.19 -2.67
N GLU A 231 -9.31 -14.34 -3.12
CA GLU A 231 -9.16 -13.56 -4.36
C GLU A 231 -7.88 -12.70 -4.43
N PRO A 232 -7.48 -11.92 -3.40
CA PRO A 232 -6.24 -11.15 -3.47
C PRO A 232 -4.98 -12.04 -3.48
N ILE A 233 -5.00 -13.20 -2.81
CA ILE A 233 -3.88 -14.16 -2.85
C ILE A 233 -3.75 -14.77 -4.25
N GLU A 234 -4.88 -15.18 -4.84
CA GLU A 234 -4.91 -15.73 -6.20
C GLU A 234 -4.39 -14.72 -7.22
N LEU A 235 -4.84 -13.46 -7.13
CA LEU A 235 -4.37 -12.39 -8.00
C LEU A 235 -2.85 -12.21 -7.92
N LEU A 236 -2.29 -12.17 -6.71
CA LEU A 236 -0.85 -12.03 -6.48
C LEU A 236 -0.07 -13.22 -7.06
N LEU A 237 -0.56 -14.44 -6.87
CA LEU A 237 0.04 -15.65 -7.48
C LEU A 237 -0.08 -15.64 -9.01
N ASP A 238 -1.16 -15.12 -9.55
CA ASP A 238 -1.39 -14.96 -10.99
C ASP A 238 -0.46 -13.92 -11.64
N PHE A 239 0.06 -12.98 -10.87
CA PHE A 239 1.12 -12.07 -11.30
C PHE A 239 2.53 -12.56 -10.93
N GLY A 240 2.64 -13.72 -10.28
CA GLY A 240 3.92 -14.39 -10.08
C GLY A 240 4.56 -14.20 -8.71
N SER A 241 3.79 -13.82 -7.67
CA SER A 241 4.30 -13.85 -6.29
C SER A 241 4.99 -15.18 -5.96
N ARG A 242 6.16 -15.09 -5.34
CA ARG A 242 6.94 -16.25 -4.92
C ARG A 242 6.43 -16.83 -3.60
N LEU A 243 6.40 -18.17 -3.52
CA LEU A 243 6.08 -18.95 -2.33
C LEU A 243 7.31 -19.55 -1.65
N ASP A 244 8.47 -19.49 -2.29
CA ASP A 244 9.76 -19.76 -1.69
C ASP A 244 10.49 -18.47 -1.33
N PHE A 245 11.39 -18.60 -0.37
CA PHE A 245 12.19 -17.50 0.15
C PHE A 245 13.42 -18.10 0.81
N ASP A 246 14.62 -17.68 0.37
CA ASP A 246 15.89 -18.16 0.89
C ASP A 246 16.47 -17.21 1.98
N GLY A 247 15.62 -16.37 2.58
CA GLY A 247 16.00 -15.45 3.64
C GLY A 247 15.97 -16.08 5.04
N PRO A 248 16.23 -15.28 6.09
CA PRO A 248 16.24 -15.76 7.47
C PRO A 248 14.84 -16.05 8.03
N ALA A 249 13.80 -15.43 7.45
CA ALA A 249 12.41 -15.71 7.78
C ALA A 249 11.89 -16.93 7.00
N ASP A 250 10.76 -17.47 7.45
CA ASP A 250 10.07 -18.51 6.69
C ASP A 250 9.61 -17.96 5.33
N SER A 251 9.55 -18.86 4.35
CA SER A 251 8.84 -18.60 3.11
C SER A 251 7.32 -18.64 3.31
N PRO A 252 6.53 -18.03 2.40
CA PRO A 252 5.07 -18.08 2.47
C PRO A 252 4.52 -19.51 2.54
N LEU A 253 5.13 -20.45 1.81
CA LEU A 253 4.72 -21.86 1.86
C LEU A 253 5.07 -22.53 3.21
N GLN A 254 6.21 -22.17 3.82
CA GLN A 254 6.57 -22.65 5.16
C GLN A 254 5.60 -22.13 6.23
N GLU A 255 5.22 -20.86 6.15
CA GLU A 255 4.23 -20.27 7.07
C GLU A 255 2.89 -20.99 6.97
N ALA A 256 2.42 -21.28 5.75
CA ALA A 256 1.19 -22.03 5.52
C ALA A 256 1.26 -23.46 6.08
N CYS A 257 2.40 -24.15 5.94
CA CYS A 257 2.62 -25.45 6.57
C CYS A 257 2.57 -25.35 8.10
N LYS A 258 3.20 -24.33 8.72
CA LYS A 258 3.16 -24.11 10.18
C LYS A 258 1.76 -23.75 10.69
N ALA A 259 0.95 -23.06 9.88
CA ALA A 259 -0.47 -22.85 10.18
C ALA A 259 -1.26 -24.17 10.16
N ALA A 260 -0.99 -25.03 9.17
CA ALA A 260 -1.59 -26.35 9.07
C ALA A 260 -1.19 -27.29 10.23
N GLU A 261 0.03 -27.19 10.76
CA GLU A 261 0.45 -27.92 11.97
C GLU A 261 -0.43 -27.60 13.19
N LYS A 262 -1.01 -26.39 13.22
CA LYS A 262 -1.94 -25.92 14.26
C LYS A 262 -3.41 -26.25 13.94
N GLY A 263 -3.66 -26.94 12.83
CA GLY A 263 -5.00 -27.32 12.39
C GLY A 263 -5.67 -26.35 11.41
N HIS A 264 -4.99 -25.29 10.99
CA HIS A 264 -5.54 -24.31 10.04
C HIS A 264 -5.03 -24.57 8.62
N PHE A 265 -5.81 -25.29 7.83
CA PHE A 265 -5.37 -25.78 6.51
C PHE A 265 -5.76 -24.86 5.35
N ALA A 266 -6.66 -23.89 5.57
CA ALA A 266 -7.21 -23.11 4.47
C ALA A 266 -6.14 -22.35 3.68
N LEU A 267 -5.17 -21.71 4.36
CA LEU A 267 -4.07 -21.02 3.68
C LEU A 267 -3.23 -21.97 2.82
N LEU A 268 -2.83 -23.12 3.37
CA LEU A 268 -2.06 -24.12 2.62
C LEU A 268 -2.85 -24.63 1.40
N LYS A 269 -4.16 -24.84 1.54
CA LYS A 269 -5.02 -25.25 0.42
C LYS A 269 -5.05 -24.19 -0.67
N ILE A 270 -5.36 -22.93 -0.33
CA ILE A 270 -5.40 -21.81 -1.29
C ILE A 270 -4.06 -21.71 -2.03
N LEU A 271 -2.94 -21.73 -1.30
CA LEU A 271 -1.62 -21.62 -1.92
C LEU A 271 -1.29 -22.77 -2.86
N LEU A 272 -1.63 -24.01 -2.51
CA LEU A 272 -1.33 -25.16 -3.37
C LEU A 272 -2.30 -25.29 -4.54
N GLU A 273 -3.56 -24.87 -4.39
CA GLU A 273 -4.58 -24.95 -5.45
C GLU A 273 -4.40 -23.86 -6.51
N SER A 274 -3.98 -22.66 -6.11
CA SER A 274 -3.88 -21.49 -7.01
C SER A 274 -2.46 -21.24 -7.54
N SER A 275 -1.45 -21.92 -7.00
CA SER A 275 -0.05 -21.78 -7.42
C SER A 275 0.28 -22.53 -8.72
N LYS A 276 1.17 -21.94 -9.51
CA LYS A 276 1.74 -22.48 -10.76
C LYS A 276 3.24 -22.72 -10.61
N ALA A 277 3.86 -23.40 -11.59
CA ALA A 277 5.31 -23.72 -11.55
C ALA A 277 6.21 -22.49 -11.35
N ARG A 278 5.78 -21.31 -11.84
CA ARG A 278 6.50 -20.04 -11.66
C ARG A 278 6.52 -19.51 -10.23
N ASN A 279 5.63 -19.95 -9.35
CA ASN A 279 5.48 -19.39 -8.00
C ASN A 279 6.44 -20.03 -7.00
N VAL A 280 6.92 -21.25 -7.23
CA VAL A 280 7.78 -21.97 -6.28
C VAL A 280 8.73 -22.92 -7.00
N SER A 281 9.98 -22.99 -6.55
CA SER A 281 10.92 -23.97 -7.09
C SER A 281 10.61 -25.40 -6.62
N GLU A 282 10.81 -26.39 -7.50
CA GLU A 282 10.68 -27.81 -7.14
C GLU A 282 11.58 -28.17 -5.94
N SER A 283 12.80 -27.66 -5.92
CA SER A 283 13.74 -27.90 -4.82
C SER A 283 13.22 -27.41 -3.47
N HIS A 284 12.42 -26.33 -3.45
CA HIS A 284 11.84 -25.84 -2.20
C HIS A 284 10.72 -26.76 -1.72
N VAL A 285 9.86 -27.22 -2.64
CA VAL A 285 8.80 -28.19 -2.33
C VAL A 285 9.41 -29.50 -1.80
N ASP A 286 10.48 -30.00 -2.41
CA ASP A 286 11.17 -31.23 -1.98
C ASP A 286 11.76 -31.14 -0.57
N LYS A 287 12.32 -29.97 -0.22
CA LYS A 287 12.81 -29.71 1.15
C LYS A 287 11.66 -29.80 2.15
N LEU A 288 10.48 -29.26 1.81
CA LEU A 288 9.31 -29.32 2.69
C LEU A 288 8.74 -30.73 2.80
N ILE A 289 8.57 -31.45 1.69
CA ILE A 289 8.16 -32.87 1.71
C ILE A 289 9.11 -33.67 2.61
N SER A 290 10.42 -33.48 2.45
CA SER A 290 11.43 -34.15 3.28
C SER A 290 11.34 -33.80 4.77
N ALA A 291 10.91 -32.58 5.11
CA ALA A 291 10.72 -32.14 6.49
C ALA A 291 9.47 -32.72 7.18
N TYR A 292 8.48 -33.16 6.38
CA TYR A 292 7.20 -33.71 6.88
C TYR A 292 7.05 -35.23 6.71
N LYS A 293 7.81 -35.87 5.81
CA LYS A 293 7.65 -37.31 5.48
C LYS A 293 7.73 -38.26 6.67
N ASP A 294 8.56 -37.93 7.67
CA ASP A 294 8.82 -38.79 8.83
C ASP A 294 8.00 -38.37 10.07
N LYS A 295 6.99 -37.49 9.90
CA LYS A 295 6.11 -36.98 10.97
C LYS A 295 4.66 -37.43 10.74
N PRO A 296 4.24 -38.60 11.24
CA PRO A 296 2.90 -39.15 10.99
C PRO A 296 1.75 -38.22 11.38
N GLU A 297 1.92 -37.43 12.44
CA GLU A 297 0.98 -36.42 12.93
C GLU A 297 0.70 -35.31 11.91
N TYR A 298 1.60 -35.08 10.95
CA TYR A 298 1.49 -34.09 9.88
C TYR A 298 1.41 -34.72 8.49
N SER A 299 1.03 -36.00 8.41
CA SER A 299 0.92 -36.76 7.16
C SER A 299 0.04 -36.06 6.11
N GLN A 300 -1.01 -35.36 6.52
CA GLN A 300 -1.88 -34.60 5.62
C GLN A 300 -1.12 -33.46 4.90
N ILE A 301 -0.21 -32.76 5.58
CA ILE A 301 0.62 -31.70 4.98
C ILE A 301 1.53 -32.32 3.91
N CYS A 302 2.19 -33.44 4.23
CA CYS A 302 3.06 -34.16 3.29
C CYS A 302 2.30 -34.59 2.03
N GLN A 303 1.10 -35.18 2.20
CA GLN A 303 0.26 -35.60 1.08
C GLN A 303 -0.18 -34.44 0.19
N MET A 304 -0.50 -33.28 0.78
CA MET A 304 -0.85 -32.08 0.03
C MET A 304 0.32 -31.57 -0.82
N LEU A 305 1.52 -31.52 -0.24
CA LEU A 305 2.74 -31.11 -0.95
C LEU A 305 3.12 -32.08 -2.08
N GLU A 306 3.03 -33.40 -1.85
CA GLU A 306 3.29 -34.42 -2.88
C GLU A 306 2.29 -34.32 -4.04
N SER A 307 1.00 -34.14 -3.73
CA SER A 307 -0.07 -33.96 -4.73
C SER A 307 0.15 -32.68 -5.54
N PHE A 308 0.51 -31.58 -4.87
CA PHE A 308 0.88 -30.33 -5.55
C PHE A 308 2.07 -30.52 -6.48
N LYS A 309 3.14 -31.17 -6.00
CA LYS A 309 4.33 -31.46 -6.80
C LYS A 309 3.96 -32.23 -8.07
N GLN A 310 3.15 -33.28 -7.96
CA GLN A 310 2.68 -34.08 -9.10
C GLN A 310 1.86 -33.28 -10.10
N LYS A 311 0.99 -32.37 -9.63
CA LYS A 311 0.09 -31.59 -10.49
C LYS A 311 0.78 -30.44 -11.21
N VAL A 312 1.65 -29.71 -10.52
CA VAL A 312 2.10 -28.38 -10.95
C VAL A 312 3.52 -28.40 -11.50
N LEU A 313 4.37 -29.33 -11.06
CA LEU A 313 5.79 -29.36 -11.43
C LEU A 313 6.14 -30.42 -12.48
N PHE A 314 5.17 -31.26 -12.89
CA PHE A 314 5.38 -32.33 -13.87
C PHE A 314 4.44 -32.26 -15.10
N ILE A 315 3.63 -31.21 -15.26
CA ILE A 315 2.62 -31.10 -16.34
C ILE A 315 2.92 -29.97 -17.35
N ASP A 316 3.92 -29.11 -17.13
CA ASP A 316 4.35 -28.11 -18.14
C ASP A 316 5.46 -28.64 -19.06
#